data_AF-A0A812T973-F1
#
_entry.id   AF-A0A812T973-F1
#
_cell.length_a   1.000
_cell.length_b   1.000
_cell.length_c   1.000
_cell.angle_alpha   90.00
_cell.angle_beta   90.00
_cell.angle_gamma   90.00
#
_symmetry.space_group_name_H-M   'P 1'
#
loop_
_entity.id
_entity.type
_entity.pdbx_description
1 polymer ?
#
loop_
_entity_poly.entity_id
_entity_poly.type
_entity_poly.pdbx_seq_one_letter_code
_entity_poly.pdbx_strand_id
1 'polypeptide(L)'
;MGLVDKVRPARYVMWMKLVILGYTVVRIVANLSLLYPFEDAMRQYWEEDDWRSYAGYPARWAYICDAIVRPVITGLGVFWFIYRRDRFDAKSLLHRWSRRTVCLLACCVTDDWVYFWWYCDLATVYSLALPAGDQTFRFDWPGLLYDFVLVLSNGLQLHMANLKLQALGWIRVARLCAVLTTVIVAALLAFVLADHLWSFCILMLSCQQVLSAEQFRTLDEMYRAAHVAFNWWIRLSPIFHRYADKHANARYAESPMTFHFETSLGHGMFIYWFYIPVLLQTVGFLYSGLRALASPKRGSDVKWTVACLATNWLLIVVGIFTSSFGRQWTASTIGPTRRFYITIDFTLQIFNALLLSGMMGPQKWVNPIASFQKLAEEAGFGLANRRVAFPGQINESAHDCIVSFPGKYSNLWDEAVSVSTERKDVCSLACVFLTDREAGLGRHVDNPDTPGTCWCHVIYGHMPASAYISVADASAIDSQALAFLKADAKAMGQLLLLKQSQAAWTWDEQLAEAKEKAESLCHENHGRAPWGCKWFGDWKSNVDSAVRLGQTLHVFYFEDRVGAGKLSWEQLGNQDARQRAREVGGLGASQTAEVAYLDKMGLPYVEHDISEFTALVASHYVV
;
A
#
# COMPACT_ATOMS: atom_id res chain seq x y z
N MET A 1 -5.01 6.33 37.97
CA MET A 1 -5.92 5.29 37.44
C MET A 1 -5.38 4.60 36.16
N GLY A 2 -4.05 4.46 35.97
CA GLY A 2 -3.45 4.10 34.67
C GLY A 2 -2.61 2.81 34.59
N LEU A 3 -2.69 1.91 35.59
CA LEU A 3 -1.90 0.66 35.63
C LEU A 3 -2.75 -0.63 35.55
N VAL A 4 -4.07 -0.54 35.72
CA VAL A 4 -4.95 -1.71 35.78
C VAL A 4 -5.35 -2.23 34.38
N ASP A 5 -5.28 -1.39 33.33
CA ASP A 5 -5.69 -1.78 31.97
C ASP A 5 -4.62 -2.49 31.14
N LYS A 6 -3.35 -2.52 31.59
CA LYS A 6 -2.28 -3.20 30.84
C LYS A 6 -2.15 -4.70 31.12
N VAL A 7 -2.74 -5.22 32.20
CA VAL A 7 -2.51 -6.61 32.64
C VAL A 7 -3.53 -7.59 32.04
N ARG A 8 -4.77 -7.16 31.75
CA ARG A 8 -5.81 -8.02 31.17
C ARG A 8 -5.54 -8.51 29.73
N PRO A 9 -4.92 -7.73 28.82
CA PRO A 9 -4.67 -8.18 27.45
C PRO A 9 -3.72 -9.38 27.36
N ALA A 10 -2.73 -9.47 28.25
CA ALA A 10 -1.68 -10.49 28.17
C ALA A 10 -2.22 -11.91 28.40
N ARG A 11 -3.12 -12.09 29.38
CA ARG A 11 -3.73 -13.40 29.68
C ARG A 11 -4.62 -13.87 28.53
N TYR A 12 -5.44 -12.99 27.97
CA TYR A 12 -6.33 -13.35 26.86
C TYR A 12 -5.53 -13.75 25.60
N VAL A 13 -4.47 -13.01 25.29
CA VAL A 13 -3.57 -13.32 24.16
C VAL A 13 -2.87 -14.68 24.36
N MET A 14 -2.44 -14.99 25.59
CA MET A 14 -1.85 -16.29 25.90
C MET A 14 -2.86 -17.44 25.74
N TRP A 15 -4.10 -17.26 26.21
CA TRP A 15 -5.16 -18.26 26.01
C TRP A 15 -5.47 -18.49 24.54
N MET A 16 -5.59 -17.43 23.73
CA MET A 16 -5.80 -17.59 22.28
C MET A 16 -4.63 -18.35 21.61
N LYS A 17 -3.38 -18.09 22.02
CA LYS A 17 -2.20 -18.82 21.53
C LYS A 17 -2.31 -20.32 21.83
N LEU A 18 -2.66 -20.68 23.06
CA LEU A 18 -2.81 -22.07 23.49
C LEU A 18 -3.99 -22.75 22.78
N VAL A 19 -5.10 -22.05 22.58
CA VAL A 19 -6.27 -22.58 21.86
C VAL A 19 -5.92 -22.88 20.41
N ILE A 20 -5.21 -21.98 19.71
CA ILE A 20 -4.83 -22.22 18.31
C ILE A 20 -3.79 -23.32 18.18
N LEU A 21 -2.80 -23.35 19.07
CA LEU A 21 -1.81 -24.44 19.09
C LEU A 21 -2.49 -25.78 19.37
N GLY A 22 -3.37 -25.84 20.37
CA GLY A 22 -4.16 -27.02 20.70
C GLY A 22 -5.03 -27.47 19.54
N TYR A 23 -5.77 -26.55 18.92
CA TYR A 23 -6.54 -26.82 17.70
C TYR A 23 -5.67 -27.41 16.60
N THR A 24 -4.51 -26.81 16.32
CA THR A 24 -3.60 -27.25 15.26
C THR A 24 -3.10 -28.67 15.54
N VAL A 25 -2.68 -28.97 16.77
CA VAL A 25 -2.20 -30.30 17.17
C VAL A 25 -3.32 -31.33 17.11
N VAL A 26 -4.49 -31.02 17.69
CA VAL A 26 -5.66 -31.92 17.66
C VAL A 26 -6.07 -32.22 16.22
N ARG A 27 -6.00 -31.23 15.32
CA ARG A 27 -6.31 -31.39 13.89
C ARG A 27 -5.32 -32.33 13.19
N ILE A 28 -4.03 -32.14 13.42
CA ILE A 28 -2.98 -33.00 12.87
C ILE A 28 -3.20 -34.44 13.34
N VAL A 29 -3.44 -34.63 14.64
CA VAL A 29 -3.68 -35.96 15.21
C VAL A 29 -4.94 -36.58 14.62
N ALA A 30 -6.07 -35.86 14.60
CA ALA A 30 -7.33 -36.37 14.04
C ALA A 30 -7.19 -36.77 12.56
N ASN A 31 -6.55 -35.93 11.75
CA ASN A 31 -6.36 -36.23 10.33
C ASN A 31 -5.40 -37.41 10.11
N LEU A 32 -4.34 -37.54 10.91
CA LEU A 32 -3.44 -38.70 10.87
C LEU A 32 -4.13 -39.99 11.35
N SER A 33 -5.01 -39.89 12.36
CA SER A 33 -5.78 -41.03 12.87
C SER A 33 -6.85 -41.51 11.89
N LEU A 34 -7.36 -40.65 11.02
CA LEU A 34 -8.27 -41.04 9.92
C LEU A 34 -7.52 -41.62 8.71
N LEU A 35 -6.24 -41.27 8.55
CA LEU A 35 -5.37 -41.74 7.48
C LEU A 35 -5.04 -43.24 7.59
N TYR A 36 -4.84 -43.73 8.81
CA TYR A 36 -4.41 -45.12 9.07
C TYR A 36 -5.49 -46.17 8.73
N PRO A 37 -6.74 -46.05 9.22
CA PRO A 37 -7.82 -46.98 8.87
C PRO A 37 -8.22 -46.90 7.40
N PHE A 38 -8.03 -45.74 6.76
CA PHE A 38 -8.32 -45.55 5.34
C PHE A 38 -7.29 -46.23 4.44
N GLU A 39 -6.00 -46.19 4.78
CA GLU A 39 -4.97 -46.97 4.05
C GLU A 39 -5.25 -48.48 4.14
N ASP A 40 -5.64 -48.99 5.31
CA ASP A 40 -5.98 -50.40 5.49
C ASP A 40 -7.30 -50.77 4.80
N ALA A 41 -8.32 -49.92 4.85
CA ALA A 41 -9.59 -50.13 4.14
C ALA A 41 -9.40 -50.08 2.61
N MET A 42 -8.62 -49.14 2.09
CA MET A 42 -8.28 -49.07 0.66
C MET A 42 -7.42 -50.26 0.22
N ARG A 43 -6.50 -50.72 1.07
CA ARG A 43 -5.68 -51.91 0.82
C ARG A 43 -6.56 -53.16 0.75
N GLN A 44 -7.57 -53.31 1.62
CA GLN A 44 -8.52 -54.43 1.59
C GLN A 44 -9.50 -54.39 0.41
N TYR A 45 -9.92 -53.20 -0.04
CA TYR A 45 -10.97 -53.08 -1.05
C TYR A 45 -10.44 -53.23 -2.49
N TRP A 46 -9.13 -53.10 -2.71
CA TRP A 46 -8.49 -53.01 -4.04
C TRP A 46 -7.37 -54.05 -4.24
N GLU A 47 -7.51 -55.25 -3.66
CA GLU A 47 -6.59 -56.37 -3.84
C GLU A 47 -6.73 -57.09 -5.21
N GLU A 48 -7.74 -56.79 -6.03
CA GLU A 48 -8.01 -57.47 -7.31
C GLU A 48 -7.57 -56.68 -8.57
N ASP A 49 -6.28 -56.35 -8.65
CA ASP A 49 -5.62 -55.74 -9.81
C ASP A 49 -5.80 -54.21 -10.00
N ASP A 50 -4.65 -53.55 -10.19
CA ASP A 50 -4.47 -52.19 -10.74
C ASP A 50 -4.33 -50.99 -9.80
N TRP A 51 -4.20 -51.17 -8.47
CA TRP A 51 -3.87 -50.02 -7.59
C TRP A 51 -2.47 -49.42 -7.87
N ARG A 52 -1.53 -50.21 -8.41
CA ARG A 52 -0.17 -49.75 -8.74
C ARG A 52 -0.12 -48.77 -9.92
N SER A 53 -1.12 -48.75 -10.80
CA SER A 53 -1.17 -47.82 -11.93
C SER A 53 -1.84 -46.48 -11.57
N TYR A 54 -2.80 -46.48 -10.63
CA TYR A 54 -3.53 -45.28 -10.20
C TYR A 54 -3.01 -44.61 -8.92
N ALA A 55 -2.42 -45.36 -7.99
CA ALA A 55 -1.84 -44.81 -6.76
C ALA A 55 -0.39 -44.33 -6.99
N GLY A 56 -0.22 -43.40 -7.92
CA GLY A 56 1.04 -42.69 -8.05
C GLY A 56 1.41 -41.96 -6.75
N TYR A 57 2.72 -41.72 -6.57
CA TYR A 57 3.30 -40.85 -5.54
C TYR A 57 2.48 -39.60 -5.13
N PRO A 58 1.76 -38.90 -6.04
CA PRO A 58 0.98 -37.69 -5.69
C PRO A 58 -0.13 -37.90 -4.64
N ALA A 59 -0.75 -39.09 -4.56
CA ALA A 59 -1.87 -39.31 -3.64
C ALA A 59 -1.43 -39.28 -2.18
N ARG A 60 -0.29 -39.92 -1.84
CA ARG A 60 0.26 -39.90 -0.48
C ARG A 60 0.65 -38.49 -0.04
N TRP A 61 1.24 -37.71 -0.94
CA TRP A 61 1.59 -36.31 -0.66
C TRP A 61 0.35 -35.43 -0.46
N ALA A 62 -0.73 -35.67 -1.20
CA ALA A 62 -1.99 -34.99 -0.98
C ALA A 62 -2.50 -35.17 0.45
N TYR A 63 -2.49 -36.40 0.96
CA TYR A 63 -2.93 -36.69 2.32
C TYR A 63 -2.01 -36.11 3.39
N ILE A 64 -0.68 -36.18 3.21
CA ILE A 64 0.27 -35.53 4.13
C ILE A 64 0.04 -34.01 4.15
N CYS A 65 -0.20 -33.42 2.98
CA CYS A 65 -0.48 -31.98 2.89
C CYS A 65 -1.78 -31.60 3.58
N ASP A 66 -2.85 -32.38 3.41
CA ASP A 66 -4.14 -32.12 4.03
C ASP A 66 -4.10 -32.36 5.55
N ALA A 67 -3.39 -33.41 5.99
CA ALA A 67 -3.30 -33.79 7.39
C ALA A 67 -2.35 -32.91 8.21
N ILE A 68 -1.24 -32.47 7.63
CA ILE A 68 -0.16 -31.79 8.36
C ILE A 68 0.02 -30.37 7.87
N VAL A 69 0.33 -30.20 6.58
CA VAL A 69 0.76 -28.90 6.02
C VAL A 69 -0.35 -27.86 6.16
N ARG A 70 -1.59 -28.23 5.84
CA ARG A 70 -2.76 -27.34 5.87
C ARG A 70 -3.11 -26.84 7.28
N PRO A 71 -3.30 -27.70 8.30
CA PRO A 71 -3.50 -27.24 9.67
C PRO A 71 -2.33 -26.43 10.21
N VAL A 72 -1.09 -26.84 9.89
CA VAL A 72 0.11 -26.11 10.33
C VAL A 72 0.13 -24.72 9.75
N ILE A 73 -0.14 -24.53 8.45
CA ILE A 73 -0.02 -23.20 7.84
C ILE A 73 -1.19 -22.29 8.20
N THR A 74 -2.40 -22.80 8.32
CA THR A 74 -3.54 -21.99 8.76
C THR A 74 -3.51 -21.70 10.24
N GLY A 75 -3.20 -22.71 11.05
CA GLY A 75 -2.94 -22.58 12.47
C GLY A 75 -1.78 -21.61 12.73
N LEU A 76 -0.64 -21.78 12.06
CA LEU A 76 0.51 -20.86 12.18
C LEU A 76 0.21 -19.48 11.62
N GLY A 77 -0.50 -19.34 10.50
CA GLY A 77 -0.82 -18.05 9.91
C GLY A 77 -1.70 -17.21 10.83
N VAL A 78 -2.77 -17.82 11.36
CA VAL A 78 -3.63 -17.18 12.38
C VAL A 78 -2.86 -16.97 13.69
N PHE A 79 -2.04 -17.94 14.10
CA PHE A 79 -1.20 -17.81 15.29
C PHE A 79 -0.23 -16.64 15.18
N TRP A 80 0.47 -16.47 14.04
CA TRP A 80 1.39 -15.36 13.82
C TRP A 80 0.68 -14.02 13.90
N PHE A 81 -0.56 -13.96 13.41
CA PHE A 81 -1.41 -12.78 13.49
C PHE A 81 -1.76 -12.40 14.93
N ILE A 82 -2.09 -13.39 15.77
CA ILE A 82 -2.39 -13.17 17.18
C ILE A 82 -1.11 -12.95 18.00
N TYR A 83 -0.04 -13.64 17.65
CA TYR A 83 1.24 -13.59 18.35
C TYR A 83 1.93 -12.24 18.16
N ARG A 84 1.90 -11.70 16.94
CA ARG A 84 2.46 -10.39 16.57
C ARG A 84 1.43 -9.26 16.61
N ARG A 85 0.36 -9.39 17.39
CA ARG A 85 -0.67 -8.34 17.50
C ARG A 85 -0.10 -7.00 18.00
N ASP A 86 1.00 -7.03 18.73
CA ASP A 86 1.76 -5.85 19.15
C ASP A 86 2.27 -5.00 17.97
N ARG A 87 2.52 -5.62 16.82
CA ARG A 87 2.89 -4.93 15.57
C ARG A 87 1.70 -4.38 14.80
N PHE A 88 0.49 -4.81 15.18
CA PHE A 88 -0.72 -4.48 14.46
C PHE A 88 -1.21 -3.09 14.86
N ASP A 89 -0.87 -2.09 14.05
CA ASP A 89 -1.57 -0.83 14.09
C ASP A 89 -2.94 -0.95 13.40
N ALA A 90 -4.03 -0.81 14.17
CA ALA A 90 -5.40 -0.82 13.66
C ALA A 90 -5.71 0.36 12.72
N LYS A 91 -4.94 1.44 12.80
CA LYS A 91 -5.05 2.60 11.89
C LYS A 91 -4.39 2.33 10.55
N SER A 92 -3.36 1.46 10.52
CA SER A 92 -2.69 1.07 9.28
C SER A 92 -3.63 0.32 8.34
N LEU A 93 -3.80 0.87 7.14
CA LEU A 93 -4.61 0.27 6.09
C LEU A 93 -4.03 -1.08 5.64
N LEU A 94 -2.69 -1.20 5.55
CA LEU A 94 -1.98 -2.44 5.20
C LEU A 94 -2.34 -3.56 6.18
N HIS A 95 -2.32 -3.27 7.47
CA HIS A 95 -2.66 -4.20 8.53
C HIS A 95 -4.13 -4.63 8.44
N ARG A 96 -5.07 -3.67 8.25
CA ARG A 96 -6.50 -4.00 8.07
C ARG A 96 -6.74 -4.95 6.90
N TRP A 97 -6.08 -4.73 5.76
CA TRP A 97 -6.18 -5.62 4.60
C TRP A 97 -5.55 -6.99 4.87
N SER A 98 -4.35 -7.02 5.46
CA SER A 98 -3.67 -8.26 5.86
C SER A 98 -4.56 -9.15 6.72
N ARG A 99 -5.26 -8.54 7.70
CA ARG A 99 -6.22 -9.25 8.55
C ARG A 99 -7.33 -9.89 7.75
N ARG A 100 -7.95 -9.10 6.86
CA ARG A 100 -9.08 -9.56 6.03
C ARG A 100 -8.63 -10.69 5.11
N THR A 101 -7.46 -10.58 4.48
CA THR A 101 -6.88 -11.62 3.62
C THR A 101 -6.61 -12.90 4.41
N VAL A 102 -5.94 -12.82 5.57
CA VAL A 102 -5.64 -14.00 6.38
C VAL A 102 -6.92 -14.64 6.93
N CYS A 103 -7.90 -13.85 7.38
CA CYS A 103 -9.19 -14.37 7.82
C CYS A 103 -9.96 -15.05 6.68
N LEU A 104 -10.01 -14.42 5.49
CA LEU A 104 -10.66 -14.99 4.31
C LEU A 104 -10.01 -16.32 3.91
N LEU A 105 -8.68 -16.35 3.80
CA LEU A 105 -7.91 -17.55 3.48
C LEU A 105 -8.10 -18.63 4.55
N ALA A 106 -8.09 -18.26 5.83
CA ALA A 106 -8.29 -19.21 6.93
C ALA A 106 -9.71 -19.79 6.95
N CYS A 107 -10.74 -19.00 6.65
CA CYS A 107 -12.12 -19.48 6.55
C CYS A 107 -12.26 -20.58 5.49
N CYS A 108 -11.58 -20.44 4.36
CA CYS A 108 -11.66 -21.38 3.22
C CYS A 108 -10.88 -22.68 3.45
N VAL A 109 -10.13 -22.75 4.55
CA VAL A 109 -9.32 -23.91 4.94
C VAL A 109 -9.91 -24.62 6.18
N THR A 110 -11.08 -24.19 6.65
CA THR A 110 -11.82 -24.91 7.68
C THR A 110 -12.47 -26.18 7.11
N ASP A 111 -12.47 -27.29 7.86
CA ASP A 111 -12.89 -28.62 7.35
C ASP A 111 -14.35 -28.67 6.91
N ASP A 112 -15.23 -27.85 7.48
CA ASP A 112 -16.65 -27.80 7.08
C ASP A 112 -16.82 -27.46 5.59
N TRP A 113 -15.85 -26.73 5.03
CA TRP A 113 -15.80 -26.44 3.59
C TRP A 113 -15.40 -27.63 2.74
N VAL A 114 -14.50 -28.49 3.25
CA VAL A 114 -14.14 -29.75 2.58
C VAL A 114 -15.29 -30.75 2.67
N TYR A 115 -16.01 -30.78 3.79
CA TYR A 115 -17.23 -31.59 3.92
C TYR A 115 -18.35 -31.09 3.01
N PHE A 116 -18.52 -29.77 2.84
CA PHE A 116 -19.44 -29.21 1.85
C PHE A 116 -19.04 -29.60 0.42
N TRP A 117 -17.75 -29.46 0.06
CA TRP A 117 -17.20 -29.96 -1.20
C TRP A 117 -17.47 -31.44 -1.41
N TRP A 118 -17.25 -32.25 -0.37
CA TRP A 118 -17.45 -33.69 -0.42
C TRP A 118 -18.92 -34.06 -0.54
N TYR A 119 -19.83 -33.36 0.15
CA TYR A 119 -21.28 -33.55 0.03
C TYR A 119 -21.81 -33.12 -1.34
N CYS A 120 -21.29 -32.03 -1.91
CA CYS A 120 -21.64 -31.60 -3.27
C CYS A 120 -21.12 -32.60 -4.32
N ASP A 121 -19.90 -33.12 -4.18
CA ASP A 121 -19.38 -34.20 -5.03
C ASP A 121 -20.21 -35.48 -4.86
N LEU A 122 -20.60 -35.85 -3.62
CA LEU A 122 -21.42 -37.03 -3.35
C LEU A 122 -22.82 -36.89 -3.97
N ALA A 123 -23.45 -35.72 -3.88
CA ALA A 123 -24.73 -35.42 -4.53
C ALA A 123 -24.62 -35.50 -6.06
N THR A 124 -23.47 -35.11 -6.60
CA THR A 124 -23.14 -35.26 -8.03
C THR A 124 -22.97 -36.73 -8.43
N VAL A 125 -22.41 -37.56 -7.55
CA VAL A 125 -22.30 -39.02 -7.74
C VAL A 125 -23.65 -39.71 -7.58
N TYR A 126 -24.50 -39.31 -6.63
CA TYR A 126 -25.85 -39.87 -6.49
C TYR A 126 -26.76 -39.53 -7.67
N SER A 127 -26.48 -38.46 -8.41
CA SER A 127 -27.17 -38.11 -9.66
C SER A 127 -26.83 -39.06 -10.82
N LEU A 128 -25.75 -39.86 -10.73
CA LEU A 128 -25.46 -40.95 -11.69
C LEU A 128 -26.36 -42.18 -11.52
N ALA A 129 -27.15 -42.26 -10.45
CA ALA A 129 -28.14 -43.32 -10.28
C ALA A 129 -29.46 -43.03 -11.05
N LEU A 130 -29.58 -41.87 -11.71
CA LEU A 130 -30.67 -41.59 -12.63
C LEU A 130 -30.41 -42.30 -13.99
N PRO A 131 -31.45 -42.84 -14.66
CA PRO A 131 -31.29 -43.59 -15.90
C PRO A 131 -30.50 -42.81 -16.96
N ALA A 132 -29.61 -43.51 -17.66
CA ALA A 132 -28.53 -43.02 -18.55
C ALA A 132 -28.93 -42.16 -19.77
N GLY A 133 -30.11 -41.53 -19.79
CA GLY A 133 -30.62 -40.74 -20.90
C GLY A 133 -30.51 -39.22 -20.75
N ASP A 134 -30.44 -38.70 -19.52
CA ASP A 134 -30.46 -37.25 -19.30
C ASP A 134 -29.09 -36.73 -18.88
N GLN A 135 -28.46 -35.94 -19.75
CA GLN A 135 -27.31 -35.11 -19.39
C GLN A 135 -27.79 -33.97 -18.48
N THR A 136 -28.11 -34.28 -17.23
CA THR A 136 -28.41 -33.26 -16.23
C THR A 136 -27.18 -32.37 -16.05
N PHE A 137 -27.36 -31.08 -16.31
CA PHE A 137 -26.36 -30.03 -16.19
C PHE A 137 -25.75 -30.07 -14.78
N ARG A 138 -24.47 -30.48 -14.67
CA ARG A 138 -23.77 -30.53 -13.38
C ARG A 138 -23.20 -29.15 -13.07
N PHE A 139 -23.67 -28.54 -11.99
CA PHE A 139 -23.17 -27.25 -11.55
C PHE A 139 -22.04 -27.44 -10.51
N ASP A 140 -20.80 -27.09 -10.89
CA ASP A 140 -19.62 -27.15 -10.01
C ASP A 140 -19.59 -25.96 -9.02
N TRP A 141 -20.55 -25.90 -8.10
CA TRP A 141 -20.56 -24.94 -6.99
C TRP A 141 -19.23 -24.89 -6.23
N PRO A 142 -18.57 -26.04 -5.92
CA PRO A 142 -17.27 -26.04 -5.27
C PRO A 142 -16.19 -25.29 -6.06
N GLY A 143 -16.04 -25.60 -7.35
CA GLY A 143 -15.07 -24.93 -8.24
C GLY A 143 -15.28 -23.42 -8.30
N LEU A 144 -16.52 -22.98 -8.47
CA LEU A 144 -16.87 -21.56 -8.54
C LEU A 144 -16.54 -20.80 -7.26
N LEU A 145 -16.83 -21.41 -6.11
CA LEU A 145 -16.56 -20.79 -4.83
C LEU A 145 -15.06 -20.71 -4.54
N TYR A 146 -14.29 -21.73 -4.95
CA TYR A 146 -12.82 -21.65 -4.93
C TYR A 146 -12.29 -20.53 -5.83
N ASP A 147 -12.80 -20.43 -7.05
CA ASP A 147 -12.41 -19.36 -7.99
C ASP A 147 -12.73 -17.98 -7.40
N PHE A 148 -13.89 -17.81 -6.75
CA PHE A 148 -14.26 -16.57 -6.06
C PHE A 148 -13.28 -16.21 -4.93
N VAL A 149 -12.99 -17.18 -4.06
CA VAL A 149 -12.05 -16.99 -2.93
C VAL A 149 -10.65 -16.66 -3.45
N LEU A 150 -10.21 -17.34 -4.50
CA LEU A 150 -8.91 -17.15 -5.14
C LEU A 150 -8.80 -15.73 -5.71
N VAL A 151 -9.81 -15.31 -6.48
CA VAL A 151 -9.88 -13.96 -7.05
C VAL A 151 -9.86 -12.89 -5.97
N LEU A 152 -10.68 -13.06 -4.92
CA LEU A 152 -10.76 -12.11 -3.83
C LEU A 152 -9.44 -12.04 -3.05
N SER A 153 -8.83 -13.17 -2.74
CA SER A 153 -7.55 -13.23 -2.02
C SER A 153 -6.40 -12.62 -2.82
N ASN A 154 -6.33 -12.89 -4.13
CA ASN A 154 -5.35 -12.29 -5.02
C ASN A 154 -5.57 -10.79 -5.17
N GLY A 155 -6.81 -10.33 -5.31
CA GLY A 155 -7.16 -8.90 -5.32
C GLY A 155 -6.72 -8.16 -4.06
N LEU A 156 -6.95 -8.77 -2.89
CA LEU A 156 -6.49 -8.21 -1.61
C LEU A 156 -4.96 -8.16 -1.51
N GLN A 157 -4.25 -9.19 -1.94
CA GLN A 157 -2.79 -9.22 -1.96
C GLN A 157 -2.20 -8.18 -2.92
N LEU A 158 -2.81 -7.98 -4.10
CA LEU A 158 -2.44 -6.93 -5.04
C LEU A 158 -2.58 -5.54 -4.40
N HIS A 159 -3.65 -5.30 -3.63
CA HIS A 159 -3.82 -4.06 -2.87
C HIS A 159 -2.73 -3.87 -1.82
N MET A 160 -2.37 -4.92 -1.07
CA MET A 160 -1.27 -4.85 -0.11
C MET A 160 0.07 -4.57 -0.77
N ALA A 161 0.33 -5.19 -1.93
CA ALA A 161 1.52 -4.93 -2.73
C ALA A 161 1.57 -3.47 -3.24
N ASN A 162 0.44 -2.90 -3.67
CA ASN A 162 0.37 -1.48 -4.06
C ASN A 162 0.72 -0.53 -2.91
N LEU A 163 0.25 -0.80 -1.69
CA LEU A 163 0.62 0.00 -0.51
C LEU A 163 2.12 -0.05 -0.24
N LYS A 164 2.75 -1.22 -0.43
CA LYS A 164 4.21 -1.36 -0.32
C LYS A 164 4.96 -0.63 -1.42
N LEU A 165 4.47 -0.68 -2.66
CA LEU A 165 5.07 0.09 -3.76
C LEU A 165 4.99 1.60 -3.50
N GLN A 166 3.87 2.10 -2.97
CA GLN A 166 3.75 3.51 -2.57
C GLN A 166 4.78 3.86 -1.50
N ALA A 167 4.93 3.00 -0.47
CA ALA A 167 5.96 3.17 0.56
C ALA A 167 7.38 3.14 -0.01
N LEU A 168 7.60 2.41 -1.11
CA LEU A 168 8.88 2.36 -1.83
C LEU A 168 9.07 3.55 -2.81
N GLY A 169 8.17 4.53 -2.83
CA GLY A 169 8.23 5.68 -3.75
C GLY A 169 7.69 5.41 -5.16
N TRP A 170 7.17 4.22 -5.45
CA TRP A 170 6.59 3.84 -6.74
C TRP A 170 5.12 4.25 -6.89
N ILE A 171 4.79 5.50 -6.56
CA ILE A 171 3.40 5.98 -6.45
C ILE A 171 2.65 5.83 -7.78
N ARG A 172 3.27 6.19 -8.91
CA ARG A 172 2.64 6.10 -10.24
C ARG A 172 2.31 4.65 -10.64
N VAL A 173 3.27 3.73 -10.44
CA VAL A 173 3.07 2.30 -10.73
C VAL A 173 2.02 1.71 -9.80
N ALA A 174 2.04 2.06 -8.51
CA ALA A 174 1.02 1.59 -7.57
C ALA A 174 -0.39 2.09 -7.93
N ARG A 175 -0.55 3.35 -8.36
CA ARG A 175 -1.83 3.89 -8.85
C ARG A 175 -2.30 3.15 -10.10
N LEU A 176 -1.43 2.94 -11.08
CA LEU A 176 -1.74 2.18 -12.29
C LEU A 176 -2.19 0.75 -11.96
N CYS A 177 -1.43 0.04 -11.13
CA CYS A 177 -1.77 -1.31 -10.68
C CYS A 177 -3.09 -1.35 -9.90
N ALA A 178 -3.40 -0.33 -9.10
CA ALA A 178 -4.67 -0.23 -8.38
C ALA A 178 -5.87 -0.07 -9.33
N VAL A 179 -5.76 0.80 -10.34
CA VAL A 179 -6.78 0.98 -11.38
C VAL A 179 -6.98 -0.32 -12.16
N LEU A 180 -5.90 -0.92 -12.65
CA LEU A 180 -5.95 -2.20 -13.37
C LEU A 180 -6.61 -3.30 -12.52
N THR A 181 -6.18 -3.46 -11.26
CA THR A 181 -6.77 -4.45 -10.35
C THR A 181 -8.27 -4.21 -10.16
N THR A 182 -8.69 -2.96 -10.00
CA THR A 182 -10.10 -2.60 -9.80
C THR A 182 -10.94 -2.93 -11.03
N VAL A 183 -10.47 -2.55 -12.22
CA VAL A 183 -11.14 -2.86 -13.50
C VAL A 183 -11.27 -4.37 -13.68
N ILE A 184 -10.19 -5.11 -13.42
CA ILE A 184 -10.17 -6.56 -13.58
C ILE A 184 -11.13 -7.24 -12.57
N VAL A 185 -11.10 -6.85 -11.29
CA VAL A 185 -12.00 -7.41 -10.27
C VAL A 185 -13.46 -7.08 -10.59
N ALA A 186 -13.76 -5.86 -11.03
CA ALA A 186 -15.11 -5.48 -11.44
C ALA A 186 -15.59 -6.29 -12.66
N ALA A 187 -14.73 -6.48 -13.66
CA ALA A 187 -15.05 -7.28 -14.83
C ALA A 187 -15.25 -8.76 -14.49
N LEU A 188 -14.44 -9.32 -13.58
CA LEU A 188 -14.65 -10.68 -13.08
C LEU A 188 -15.95 -10.83 -12.29
N LEU A 189 -16.26 -9.89 -11.41
CA LEU A 189 -17.52 -9.91 -10.66
C LEU A 189 -18.72 -9.85 -11.62
N ALA A 190 -18.67 -8.98 -12.62
CA ALA A 190 -19.71 -8.89 -13.65
C ALA A 190 -19.83 -10.21 -14.43
N PHE A 191 -18.71 -10.84 -14.79
CA PHE A 191 -18.69 -12.12 -15.48
C PHE A 191 -19.29 -13.25 -14.63
N VAL A 192 -18.87 -13.37 -13.36
CA VAL A 192 -19.39 -14.37 -12.41
C VAL A 192 -20.90 -14.17 -12.19
N LEU A 193 -21.36 -12.92 -12.03
CA LEU A 193 -22.77 -12.62 -11.90
C LEU A 193 -23.56 -12.99 -13.16
N ALA A 194 -23.02 -12.71 -14.35
CA ALA A 194 -23.65 -13.08 -15.62
C ALA A 194 -23.77 -14.60 -15.79
N ASP A 195 -22.71 -15.34 -15.45
CA ASP A 195 -22.68 -16.81 -15.51
C ASP A 195 -23.69 -17.45 -14.52
N HIS A 196 -23.83 -16.86 -13.34
CA HIS A 196 -24.84 -17.29 -12.36
C HIS A 196 -26.27 -16.97 -12.77
N LEU A 197 -26.52 -15.76 -13.29
CA LEU A 197 -27.82 -15.37 -13.84
C LEU A 197 -28.23 -16.33 -14.95
N TRP A 198 -27.28 -16.67 -15.82
CA TRP A 198 -27.49 -17.64 -16.90
C TRP A 198 -27.81 -19.04 -16.39
N SER A 199 -27.01 -19.54 -15.47
CA SER A 199 -27.17 -20.89 -14.91
C SER A 199 -28.44 -21.02 -14.08
N PHE A 200 -28.84 -19.97 -13.38
CA PHE A 200 -30.14 -19.88 -12.71
C PHE A 200 -31.29 -19.91 -13.72
N CYS A 201 -31.18 -19.19 -14.84
CA CYS A 201 -32.18 -19.25 -15.91
C CYS A 201 -32.27 -20.68 -16.50
N ILE A 202 -31.15 -21.36 -16.75
CA ILE A 202 -31.16 -22.75 -17.24
C ILE A 202 -31.81 -23.70 -16.23
N LEU A 203 -31.46 -23.60 -14.95
CA LEU A 203 -32.04 -24.42 -13.88
C LEU A 203 -33.56 -24.23 -13.81
N MET A 204 -34.01 -22.98 -13.85
CA MET A 204 -35.43 -22.64 -13.81
C MET A 204 -36.17 -23.07 -15.09
N LEU A 205 -35.55 -22.99 -16.27
CA LEU A 205 -36.10 -23.50 -17.53
C LEU A 205 -36.21 -25.03 -17.53
N SER A 206 -35.26 -25.74 -16.90
CA SER A 206 -35.29 -27.20 -16.77
C SER A 206 -36.29 -27.68 -15.69
N CYS A 207 -36.70 -26.83 -14.76
CA CYS A 207 -37.84 -27.05 -13.85
C CYS A 207 -39.22 -26.79 -14.50
N GLN A 208 -39.31 -26.91 -15.84
CA GLN A 208 -40.50 -26.61 -16.65
C GLN A 208 -41.80 -27.29 -16.18
N GLN A 209 -41.73 -28.41 -15.46
CA GLN A 209 -42.90 -29.14 -14.97
C GLN A 209 -43.57 -28.51 -13.74
N VAL A 210 -42.95 -27.51 -13.09
CA VAL A 210 -43.43 -26.94 -11.81
C VAL A 210 -43.87 -25.48 -11.94
N LEU A 211 -43.49 -24.79 -13.00
CA LEU A 211 -43.74 -23.36 -13.17
C LEU A 211 -45.03 -23.07 -13.93
N SER A 212 -45.77 -22.06 -13.50
CA SER A 212 -46.93 -21.54 -14.26
C SER A 212 -46.50 -20.87 -15.56
N ALA A 213 -47.39 -20.81 -16.56
CA ALA A 213 -47.13 -20.20 -17.87
C ALA A 213 -46.73 -18.70 -17.80
N GLU A 214 -47.07 -18.02 -16.70
CA GLU A 214 -46.70 -16.63 -16.45
C GLU A 214 -45.26 -16.52 -15.91
N GLN A 215 -44.89 -17.38 -14.95
CA GLN A 215 -43.52 -17.50 -14.46
C GLN A 215 -42.54 -17.88 -15.58
N PHE A 216 -42.96 -18.75 -16.51
CA PHE A 216 -42.15 -19.13 -17.66
C PHE A 216 -41.85 -17.96 -18.60
N ARG A 217 -42.83 -17.07 -18.84
CA ARG A 217 -42.64 -15.87 -19.68
C ARG A 217 -41.67 -14.88 -19.06
N THR A 218 -41.81 -14.60 -17.75
CA THR A 218 -40.86 -13.72 -17.04
C THR A 218 -39.44 -14.29 -17.09
N LEU A 219 -39.31 -15.62 -16.99
CA LEU A 219 -38.02 -16.28 -17.00
C LEU A 219 -37.37 -16.30 -18.39
N ASP A 220 -38.15 -16.47 -19.46
CA ASP A 220 -37.69 -16.34 -20.85
C ASP A 220 -37.24 -14.91 -21.17
N GLU A 221 -37.94 -13.89 -20.66
CA GLU A 221 -37.52 -12.49 -20.79
C GLU A 221 -36.18 -12.23 -20.07
N MET A 222 -36.00 -12.77 -18.86
CA MET A 222 -34.72 -12.69 -18.12
C MET A 222 -33.59 -13.41 -18.87
N TYR A 223 -33.87 -14.58 -19.44
CA TYR A 223 -32.93 -15.36 -20.26
C TYR A 223 -32.48 -14.57 -21.50
N ARG A 224 -33.43 -13.98 -22.25
CA ARG A 224 -33.12 -13.16 -23.42
C ARG A 224 -32.32 -11.91 -23.04
N ALA A 225 -32.64 -11.26 -21.91
CA ALA A 225 -31.89 -10.12 -21.42
C ALA A 225 -30.44 -10.48 -21.06
N ALA A 226 -30.23 -11.59 -20.35
CA ALA A 226 -28.90 -12.11 -20.02
C ALA A 226 -28.10 -12.49 -21.28
N HIS A 227 -28.75 -13.14 -22.25
CA HIS A 227 -28.14 -13.51 -23.54
C HIS A 227 -27.73 -12.28 -24.36
N VAL A 228 -28.56 -11.23 -24.40
CA VAL A 228 -28.24 -9.98 -25.09
C VAL A 228 -27.07 -9.28 -24.41
N ALA A 229 -27.05 -9.20 -23.07
CA ALA A 229 -25.94 -8.61 -22.33
C ALA A 229 -24.61 -9.35 -22.58
N PHE A 230 -24.64 -10.68 -22.57
CA PHE A 230 -23.47 -11.52 -22.88
C PHE A 230 -22.96 -11.33 -24.31
N ASN A 231 -23.87 -11.30 -25.30
CA ASN A 231 -23.50 -11.04 -26.70
C ASN A 231 -22.97 -9.62 -26.93
N TRP A 232 -23.53 -8.63 -26.22
CA TRP A 232 -23.03 -7.26 -26.28
C TRP A 232 -21.59 -7.19 -25.73
N TRP A 233 -21.30 -7.91 -24.65
CA TRP A 233 -19.96 -8.03 -24.08
C TRP A 233 -18.96 -8.68 -25.04
N ILE A 234 -19.31 -9.81 -25.68
CA ILE A 234 -18.46 -10.45 -26.69
C ILE A 234 -18.13 -9.49 -27.84
N ARG A 235 -19.12 -8.71 -28.30
CA ARG A 235 -18.96 -7.74 -29.39
C ARG A 235 -18.07 -6.54 -29.05
N LEU A 236 -17.95 -6.17 -27.77
CA LEU A 236 -17.09 -5.08 -27.33
C LEU A 236 -15.60 -5.40 -27.40
N SER A 237 -15.20 -6.66 -27.62
CA SER A 237 -13.80 -7.02 -27.79
C SER A 237 -13.44 -7.24 -29.26
N PRO A 238 -12.64 -6.34 -29.88
CA PRO A 238 -12.22 -6.45 -31.29
C PRO A 238 -11.40 -7.71 -31.61
N ILE A 239 -10.88 -8.38 -30.57
CA ILE A 239 -10.16 -9.65 -30.66
C ILE A 239 -11.16 -10.81 -30.81
N PHE A 240 -12.26 -10.79 -30.07
CA PHE A 240 -13.31 -11.81 -30.16
C PHE A 240 -14.02 -11.75 -31.50
N HIS A 241 -14.34 -10.55 -32.00
CA HIS A 241 -15.01 -10.42 -33.30
C HIS A 241 -14.16 -11.02 -34.44
N ARG A 242 -12.85 -10.73 -34.47
CA ARG A 242 -11.94 -11.28 -35.48
C ARG A 242 -11.68 -12.78 -35.35
N TYR A 243 -11.74 -13.32 -34.13
CA TYR A 243 -11.56 -14.77 -33.92
C TYR A 243 -12.85 -15.54 -34.23
N ALA A 244 -14.01 -15.04 -33.79
CA ALA A 244 -15.32 -15.59 -34.11
C ALA A 244 -15.59 -15.58 -35.61
N ASP A 245 -15.33 -14.47 -36.32
CA ASP A 245 -15.49 -14.41 -37.78
C ASP A 245 -14.59 -15.40 -38.52
N LYS A 246 -13.38 -15.65 -38.00
CA LYS A 246 -12.42 -16.59 -38.62
C LYS A 246 -12.83 -18.05 -38.42
N HIS A 247 -13.63 -18.34 -37.40
CA HIS A 247 -14.07 -19.69 -37.05
C HIS A 247 -15.57 -19.98 -37.34
N ALA A 248 -16.37 -18.96 -37.64
CA ALA A 248 -17.80 -19.07 -37.97
C ALA A 248 -18.08 -19.80 -39.30
N ASN A 249 -17.07 -20.03 -40.16
CA ASN A 249 -17.23 -20.73 -41.44
C ASN A 249 -17.21 -22.28 -41.36
N ALA A 250 -17.13 -22.86 -40.17
CA ALA A 250 -17.25 -24.31 -39.99
C ALA A 250 -18.64 -24.69 -39.44
N ARG A 251 -19.21 -25.81 -39.91
CA ARG A 251 -20.57 -26.35 -39.63
C ARG A 251 -20.90 -26.70 -38.15
N TYR A 252 -20.35 -25.97 -37.18
CA TYR A 252 -20.49 -26.21 -35.74
C TYR A 252 -21.33 -25.15 -35.01
N ALA A 253 -21.88 -24.15 -35.72
CA ALA A 253 -22.58 -23.00 -35.14
C ALA A 253 -23.80 -23.36 -34.25
N GLU A 254 -24.35 -24.58 -34.37
CA GLU A 254 -25.54 -25.00 -33.62
C GLU A 254 -25.26 -26.04 -32.51
N SER A 255 -24.00 -26.45 -32.31
CA SER A 255 -23.69 -27.45 -31.27
C SER A 255 -23.42 -26.79 -29.91
N PRO A 256 -23.89 -27.36 -28.77
CA PRO A 256 -23.55 -26.89 -27.42
C PRO A 256 -22.04 -26.78 -27.13
N MET A 257 -21.19 -27.39 -27.97
CA MET A 257 -19.74 -27.38 -27.84
C MET A 257 -19.10 -26.00 -28.11
N THR A 258 -19.67 -25.16 -28.97
CA THR A 258 -19.12 -23.82 -29.27
C THR A 258 -19.20 -22.89 -28.06
N PHE A 259 -20.25 -23.00 -27.25
CA PHE A 259 -20.44 -22.19 -26.04
C PHE A 259 -19.44 -22.54 -24.92
N HIS A 260 -19.14 -23.83 -24.72
CA HIS A 260 -18.13 -24.26 -23.75
C HIS A 260 -16.71 -23.77 -24.10
N PHE A 261 -16.44 -23.64 -25.40
CA PHE A 261 -15.17 -23.11 -25.89
C PHE A 261 -15.05 -21.60 -25.62
N GLU A 262 -16.11 -20.81 -25.89
CA GLU A 262 -16.12 -19.35 -25.66
C GLU A 262 -16.01 -18.98 -24.18
N THR A 263 -16.71 -19.70 -23.30
CA THR A 263 -16.61 -19.52 -21.84
C THR A 263 -15.21 -19.86 -21.32
N SER A 264 -14.59 -20.93 -21.81
CA SER A 264 -13.21 -21.29 -21.46
C SER A 264 -12.19 -20.24 -21.92
N LEU A 265 -12.38 -19.66 -23.11
CA LEU A 265 -11.51 -18.63 -23.67
C LEU A 265 -11.63 -17.30 -22.89
N GLY A 266 -12.86 -16.93 -22.52
CA GLY A 266 -13.13 -15.78 -21.65
C GLY A 266 -12.43 -15.90 -20.30
N HIS A 267 -12.57 -17.05 -19.63
CA HIS A 267 -11.86 -17.34 -18.38
C HIS A 267 -10.35 -17.25 -18.51
N GLY A 268 -9.79 -17.85 -19.57
CA GLY A 268 -8.35 -17.77 -19.84
C GLY A 268 -7.87 -16.33 -19.96
N MET A 269 -8.57 -15.50 -20.73
CA MET A 269 -8.24 -14.08 -20.87
C MET A 269 -8.27 -13.34 -19.54
N PHE A 270 -9.28 -13.51 -18.69
CA PHE A 270 -9.31 -12.82 -17.39
C PHE A 270 -8.12 -13.15 -16.49
N ILE A 271 -7.72 -14.43 -16.46
CA ILE A 271 -6.48 -14.85 -15.75
C ILE A 271 -5.28 -14.13 -16.37
N TYR A 272 -5.23 -14.01 -17.70
CA TYR A 272 -4.11 -13.34 -18.35
C TYR A 272 -3.99 -11.86 -17.99
N TRP A 273 -5.12 -11.18 -17.85
CA TRP A 273 -5.15 -9.77 -17.48
C TRP A 273 -4.70 -9.54 -16.04
N PHE A 274 -4.92 -10.50 -15.12
CA PHE A 274 -4.37 -10.45 -13.77
C PHE A 274 -2.84 -10.45 -13.75
N TYR A 275 -2.16 -11.03 -14.74
CA TYR A 275 -0.69 -11.03 -14.77
C TYR A 275 -0.10 -9.64 -14.98
N ILE A 276 -0.81 -8.72 -15.64
CA ILE A 276 -0.26 -7.39 -15.94
C ILE A 276 0.08 -6.61 -14.65
N PRO A 277 -0.86 -6.35 -13.73
CA PRO A 277 -0.55 -5.65 -12.48
C PRO A 277 0.46 -6.44 -11.63
N VAL A 278 0.38 -7.78 -11.64
CA VAL A 278 1.34 -8.65 -10.96
C VAL A 278 2.76 -8.43 -11.49
N LEU A 279 2.95 -8.47 -12.81
CA LEU A 279 4.26 -8.29 -13.44
C LEU A 279 4.83 -6.92 -13.16
N LEU A 280 3.99 -5.88 -13.21
CA LEU A 280 4.40 -4.52 -12.84
C LEU A 280 4.84 -4.43 -11.37
N GLN A 281 4.12 -5.06 -10.46
CA GLN A 281 4.49 -5.10 -9.04
C GLN A 281 5.78 -5.89 -8.80
N THR A 282 5.90 -7.00 -9.49
CA THR A 282 7.06 -7.91 -9.51
C THR A 282 8.31 -7.15 -9.95
N VAL A 283 8.24 -6.42 -11.06
CA VAL A 283 9.34 -5.55 -11.53
C VAL A 283 9.66 -4.46 -10.50
N GLY A 284 8.64 -3.81 -9.93
CA GLY A 284 8.82 -2.78 -8.90
C GLY A 284 9.53 -3.27 -7.64
N PHE A 285 9.15 -4.43 -7.10
CA PHE A 285 9.83 -5.05 -5.95
C PHE A 285 11.23 -5.51 -6.28
N LEU A 286 11.44 -6.16 -7.42
CA LEU A 286 12.75 -6.65 -7.83
C LEU A 286 13.72 -5.48 -8.05
N TYR A 287 13.31 -4.45 -8.79
CA TYR A 287 14.11 -3.27 -9.03
C TYR A 287 14.45 -2.55 -7.71
N SER A 288 13.48 -2.37 -6.82
CA SER A 288 13.71 -1.74 -5.52
C SER A 288 14.69 -2.55 -4.66
N GLY A 289 14.56 -3.88 -4.66
CA GLY A 289 15.48 -4.78 -3.96
C GLY A 289 16.90 -4.73 -4.53
N LEU A 290 17.05 -4.81 -5.86
CA LEU A 290 18.34 -4.75 -6.54
C LEU A 290 19.04 -3.41 -6.31
N ARG A 291 18.30 -2.30 -6.38
CA ARG A 291 18.84 -0.97 -6.12
C ARG A 291 19.28 -0.79 -4.67
N ALA A 292 18.50 -1.31 -3.72
CA ALA A 292 18.91 -1.34 -2.31
C ALA A 292 20.17 -2.19 -2.09
N LEU A 293 20.34 -3.32 -2.79
CA LEU A 293 21.58 -4.14 -2.73
C LEU A 293 22.81 -3.44 -3.32
N ALA A 294 22.59 -2.64 -4.35
CA ALA A 294 23.62 -1.83 -4.99
C ALA A 294 24.03 -0.62 -4.13
N SER A 295 23.21 -0.22 -3.16
CA SER A 295 23.55 0.88 -2.24
C SER A 295 24.78 0.51 -1.39
N PRO A 296 25.79 1.39 -1.28
CA PRO A 296 26.99 1.14 -0.48
C PRO A 296 26.70 1.08 1.03
N LYS A 297 25.55 1.58 1.48
CA LYS A 297 25.13 1.57 2.88
C LYS A 297 24.38 0.28 3.21
N ARG A 298 25.13 -0.79 3.54
CA ARG A 298 24.55 -2.11 3.86
C ARG A 298 24.32 -2.30 5.35
N GLY A 299 23.21 -1.77 5.86
CA GLY A 299 22.68 -2.21 7.16
C GLY A 299 22.21 -3.68 7.11
N SER A 300 22.28 -4.40 8.23
CA SER A 300 21.71 -5.75 8.32
C SER A 300 20.20 -5.75 8.07
N ASP A 301 19.50 -4.69 8.47
CA ASP A 301 18.06 -4.52 8.26
C ASP A 301 17.71 -4.39 6.78
N VAL A 302 18.54 -3.69 6.00
CA VAL A 302 18.39 -3.55 4.53
C VAL A 302 18.41 -4.90 3.85
N LYS A 303 19.38 -5.77 4.22
CA LYS A 303 19.50 -7.11 3.66
C LYS A 303 18.25 -7.94 3.92
N TRP A 304 17.67 -7.85 5.12
CA TRP A 304 16.42 -8.52 5.46
C TRP A 304 15.24 -7.95 4.68
N THR A 305 15.12 -6.63 4.55
CA THR A 305 14.05 -6.01 3.77
C THR A 305 14.14 -6.45 2.30
N VAL A 306 15.32 -6.44 1.71
CA VAL A 306 15.56 -6.94 0.35
C VAL A 306 15.20 -8.42 0.24
N ALA A 307 15.63 -9.25 1.19
CA ALA A 307 15.29 -10.67 1.19
C ALA A 307 13.77 -10.86 1.22
N CYS A 308 13.06 -10.14 2.09
CA CYS A 308 11.60 -10.15 2.14
C CYS A 308 10.96 -9.65 0.84
N LEU A 309 11.51 -8.64 0.16
CA LEU A 309 11.02 -8.17 -1.14
C LEU A 309 11.24 -9.23 -2.24
N ALA A 310 12.41 -9.87 -2.26
CA ALA A 310 12.71 -10.96 -3.18
C ALA A 310 11.82 -12.19 -2.91
N THR A 311 11.56 -12.52 -1.65
CA THR A 311 10.62 -13.59 -1.29
C THR A 311 9.19 -13.24 -1.68
N ASN A 312 8.72 -12.01 -1.44
CA ASN A 312 7.40 -11.56 -1.90
C ASN A 312 7.29 -11.67 -3.42
N TRP A 313 8.30 -11.18 -4.14
CA TRP A 313 8.40 -11.31 -5.59
C TRP A 313 8.27 -12.77 -6.04
N LEU A 314 9.04 -13.68 -5.43
CA LEU A 314 9.01 -15.10 -5.76
C LEU A 314 7.65 -15.72 -5.45
N LEU A 315 7.07 -15.44 -4.28
CA LEU A 315 5.78 -16.01 -3.86
C LEU A 315 4.62 -15.50 -4.71
N ILE A 316 4.66 -14.25 -5.16
CA ILE A 316 3.67 -13.71 -6.09
C ILE A 316 3.74 -14.49 -7.41
N VAL A 317 4.94 -14.66 -7.98
CA VAL A 317 5.13 -15.39 -9.24
C VAL A 317 4.71 -16.86 -9.07
N VAL A 318 5.28 -17.56 -8.08
CA VAL A 318 5.00 -18.98 -7.84
C VAL A 318 3.53 -19.21 -7.52
N GLY A 319 2.92 -18.36 -6.69
CA GLY A 319 1.50 -18.46 -6.33
C GLY A 319 0.61 -18.49 -7.56
N ILE A 320 0.81 -17.58 -8.51
CA ILE A 320 -0.05 -17.51 -9.69
C ILE A 320 0.21 -18.68 -10.65
N PHE A 321 1.48 -19.09 -10.79
CA PHE A 321 1.79 -20.32 -11.53
C PHE A 321 1.11 -21.53 -10.88
N THR A 322 1.12 -21.66 -9.56
CA THR A 322 0.47 -22.77 -8.85
C THR A 322 -1.05 -22.72 -8.97
N SER A 323 -1.68 -21.54 -8.92
CA SER A 323 -3.14 -21.44 -9.11
C SER A 323 -3.54 -21.80 -10.55
N SER A 324 -2.76 -21.35 -11.55
CA SER A 324 -3.06 -21.61 -12.96
C SER A 324 -2.80 -23.05 -13.36
N PHE A 325 -1.66 -23.60 -12.91
CA PHE A 325 -1.32 -24.99 -13.13
C PHE A 325 -2.27 -25.92 -12.37
N GLY A 326 -2.63 -25.55 -11.13
CA GLY A 326 -3.68 -26.19 -10.36
C GLY A 326 -4.96 -26.27 -11.16
N ARG A 327 -5.48 -25.14 -11.66
CA ARG A 327 -6.73 -25.11 -12.44
C ARG A 327 -6.68 -26.02 -13.67
N GLN A 328 -5.63 -25.90 -14.49
CA GLN A 328 -5.48 -26.69 -15.71
C GLN A 328 -5.37 -28.20 -15.43
N TRP A 329 -4.69 -28.57 -14.34
CA TRP A 329 -4.54 -29.98 -13.94
C TRP A 329 -5.81 -30.53 -13.27
N THR A 330 -6.54 -29.69 -12.53
CA THR A 330 -7.79 -30.10 -11.88
C THR A 330 -8.92 -30.37 -12.85
N ALA A 331 -8.91 -29.71 -14.02
CA ALA A 331 -9.86 -29.99 -15.08
C ALA A 331 -9.70 -31.41 -15.66
N SER A 332 -8.50 -31.99 -15.58
CA SER A 332 -8.18 -33.32 -16.12
C SER A 332 -8.05 -34.42 -15.06
N THR A 333 -8.00 -34.08 -13.77
CA THR A 333 -7.82 -35.06 -12.69
C THR A 333 -8.81 -34.84 -11.54
N ILE A 334 -9.67 -35.84 -11.31
CA ILE A 334 -10.54 -35.92 -10.15
C ILE A 334 -9.77 -36.62 -9.01
N GLY A 335 -9.81 -36.08 -7.79
CA GLY A 335 -9.31 -36.78 -6.59
C GLY A 335 -8.21 -36.09 -5.78
N PRO A 336 -7.37 -36.84 -5.05
CA PRO A 336 -6.43 -36.31 -4.04
C PRO A 336 -5.45 -35.26 -4.58
N THR A 337 -4.99 -35.43 -5.82
CA THR A 337 -4.05 -34.51 -6.48
C THR A 337 -4.62 -33.08 -6.60
N ARG A 338 -5.93 -32.93 -6.86
CA ARG A 338 -6.61 -31.62 -6.85
C ARG A 338 -6.49 -30.93 -5.50
N ARG A 339 -6.73 -31.68 -4.41
CA ARG A 339 -6.65 -31.15 -3.04
C ARG A 339 -5.23 -30.72 -2.66
N PHE A 340 -4.22 -31.45 -3.13
CA PHE A 340 -2.81 -31.11 -2.91
C PHE A 340 -2.47 -29.73 -3.49
N TYR A 341 -2.76 -29.49 -4.77
CA TYR A 341 -2.42 -28.23 -5.43
C TYR A 341 -3.16 -27.04 -4.82
N ILE A 342 -4.46 -27.20 -4.52
CA ILE A 342 -5.26 -26.18 -3.82
C ILE A 342 -4.64 -25.84 -2.46
N THR A 343 -4.18 -26.86 -1.72
CA THR A 343 -3.54 -26.66 -0.41
C THR A 343 -2.22 -25.90 -0.51
N ILE A 344 -1.39 -26.25 -1.49
CA ILE A 344 -0.13 -25.55 -1.74
C ILE A 344 -0.39 -24.10 -2.14
N ASP A 345 -1.36 -23.86 -3.00
CA ASP A 345 -1.75 -22.52 -3.45
C ASP A 345 -2.18 -21.63 -2.26
N PHE A 346 -3.14 -22.09 -1.45
CA PHE A 346 -3.56 -21.39 -0.23
C PHE A 346 -2.40 -21.15 0.74
N THR A 347 -1.50 -22.12 0.86
CA THR A 347 -0.33 -22.02 1.70
C THR A 347 0.58 -20.88 1.26
N LEU A 348 0.92 -20.84 -0.02
CA LEU A 348 1.78 -19.81 -0.60
C LEU A 348 1.13 -18.42 -0.47
N GLN A 349 -0.18 -18.33 -0.66
CA GLN A 349 -0.94 -17.09 -0.50
C GLN A 349 -0.94 -16.58 0.95
N ILE A 350 -1.08 -17.45 1.94
CA ILE A 350 -0.98 -17.08 3.36
C ILE A 350 0.43 -16.56 3.67
N PHE A 351 1.47 -17.28 3.23
CA PHE A 351 2.85 -16.83 3.43
C PHE A 351 3.11 -15.48 2.77
N ASN A 352 2.61 -15.28 1.54
CA ASN A 352 2.73 -14.02 0.83
C ASN A 352 2.02 -12.89 1.58
N ALA A 353 0.80 -13.10 2.06
CA ALA A 353 0.08 -12.11 2.86
C ALA A 353 0.83 -11.75 4.16
N LEU A 354 1.43 -12.73 4.84
CA LEU A 354 2.22 -12.51 6.05
C LEU A 354 3.53 -11.74 5.79
N LEU A 355 4.21 -11.98 4.65
CA LEU A 355 5.37 -11.18 4.23
C LEU A 355 4.96 -9.78 3.74
N LEU A 356 3.87 -9.67 2.98
CA LEU A 356 3.31 -8.41 2.49
C LEU A 356 2.84 -7.51 3.64
N SER A 357 2.36 -8.07 4.74
CA SER A 357 1.98 -7.32 5.93
C SER A 357 3.18 -6.81 6.75
N GLY A 358 4.39 -7.34 6.51
CA GLY A 358 5.56 -7.08 7.36
C GLY A 358 5.54 -7.83 8.70
N MET A 359 4.60 -8.76 8.89
CA MET A 359 4.54 -9.60 10.08
C MET A 359 5.68 -10.62 10.13
N MET A 360 6.12 -11.12 8.97
CA MET A 360 7.37 -11.88 8.85
C MET A 360 8.50 -10.91 8.53
N GLY A 361 9.38 -10.70 9.52
CA GLY A 361 10.53 -9.80 9.42
C GLY A 361 11.24 -9.62 10.77
N PRO A 362 12.42 -8.99 10.80
CA PRO A 362 13.23 -8.78 12.00
C PRO A 362 12.42 -8.23 13.17
N GLN A 363 12.77 -8.62 14.42
CA GLN A 363 12.06 -8.14 15.62
C GLN A 363 12.01 -6.61 15.75
N LYS A 364 13.01 -5.92 15.18
CA LYS A 364 13.17 -4.47 15.21
C LYS A 364 12.21 -3.69 14.30
N TRP A 365 11.45 -4.33 13.42
CA TRP A 365 10.41 -3.66 12.64
C TRP A 365 9.23 -3.30 13.53
N VAL A 366 9.29 -2.11 14.15
CA VAL A 366 8.18 -1.52 14.91
C VAL A 366 7.09 -1.01 13.95
N ASN A 367 7.51 -0.47 12.79
CA ASN A 367 6.62 -0.08 11.70
C ASN A 367 7.18 -0.60 10.36
N PRO A 368 6.58 -1.64 9.76
CA PRO A 368 7.03 -2.19 8.49
C PRO A 368 7.02 -1.16 7.35
N ILE A 369 6.02 -0.28 7.29
CA ILE A 369 5.94 0.76 6.25
C ILE A 369 7.11 1.74 6.40
N ALA A 370 7.43 2.17 7.62
CA ALA A 370 8.60 3.02 7.85
C ALA A 370 9.90 2.33 7.42
N SER A 371 9.99 1.01 7.54
CA SER A 371 11.16 0.23 7.10
C SER A 371 11.27 0.19 5.56
N PHE A 372 10.14 0.10 4.85
CA PHE A 372 10.12 0.21 3.39
C PHE A 372 10.38 1.64 2.90
N GLN A 373 9.86 2.64 3.61
CA GLN A 373 10.17 4.04 3.35
C GLN A 373 11.67 4.27 3.50
N LYS A 374 12.26 3.87 4.63
CA LYS A 374 13.70 3.93 4.83
C LYS A 374 14.50 3.24 3.71
N LEU A 375 14.03 2.09 3.25
CA LEU A 375 14.66 1.41 2.09
C LEU A 375 14.59 2.27 0.82
N ALA A 376 13.44 2.90 0.56
CA ALA A 376 13.29 3.82 -0.55
C ALA A 376 14.20 5.05 -0.41
N GLU A 377 14.32 5.61 0.79
CA GLU A 377 15.21 6.72 1.08
C GLU A 377 16.68 6.34 0.84
N GLU A 378 17.11 5.18 1.33
CA GLU A 378 18.47 4.66 1.14
C GLU A 378 18.76 4.24 -0.31
N ALA A 379 17.73 3.86 -1.07
CA ALA A 379 17.79 3.64 -2.51
C ALA A 379 17.71 4.95 -3.33
N GLY A 380 17.50 6.09 -2.65
CA GLY A 380 17.49 7.42 -3.24
C GLY A 380 16.17 7.84 -3.89
N PHE A 381 15.02 7.34 -3.43
CA PHE A 381 13.70 7.80 -3.84
C PHE A 381 13.24 8.95 -2.90
N GLY A 382 12.99 10.14 -3.46
CA GLY A 382 12.54 11.36 -2.74
C GLY A 382 13.54 12.54 -2.83
N LEU A 383 13.09 13.73 -3.24
CA LEU A 383 13.94 14.94 -3.36
C LEU A 383 14.13 15.62 -2.00
N ALA A 384 13.09 15.66 -1.16
CA ALA A 384 13.16 16.20 0.19
C ALA A 384 14.29 15.55 1.05
N ASN A 385 14.54 14.25 0.86
CA ASN A 385 15.60 13.53 1.57
C ASN A 385 17.00 13.70 0.97
N ARG A 386 17.09 14.21 -0.27
CA ARG A 386 18.39 14.54 -0.90
C ARG A 386 18.93 15.89 -0.47
N ARG A 387 18.19 16.65 0.35
CA ARG A 387 18.56 17.99 0.81
C ARG A 387 19.01 18.88 -0.34
N VAL A 388 18.29 18.82 -1.45
CA VAL A 388 18.54 19.69 -2.60
C VAL A 388 18.04 21.08 -2.24
N ALA A 389 18.94 22.06 -2.26
CA ALA A 389 18.54 23.44 -2.08
C ALA A 389 17.63 23.87 -3.24
N PHE A 390 16.56 24.59 -2.91
CA PHE A 390 15.63 25.16 -3.89
C PHE A 390 15.51 26.66 -3.64
N PRO A 391 16.11 27.51 -4.47
CA PRO A 391 16.11 28.97 -4.28
C PRO A 391 14.78 29.65 -4.69
N GLY A 392 13.78 28.87 -5.07
CA GLY A 392 12.59 29.35 -5.79
C GLY A 392 12.80 29.32 -7.31
N GLN A 393 11.69 29.29 -8.04
CA GLN A 393 11.64 29.27 -9.50
C GLN A 393 10.48 30.14 -9.97
N ILE A 394 10.79 31.32 -10.52
CA ILE A 394 9.81 32.21 -11.14
C ILE A 394 9.87 32.01 -12.65
N ASN A 395 8.74 31.65 -13.25
CA ASN A 395 8.62 31.39 -14.67
C ASN A 395 7.87 32.53 -15.35
N GLU A 396 8.45 33.13 -16.38
CA GLU A 396 7.87 34.30 -17.08
C GLU A 396 6.50 34.01 -17.72
N SER A 397 6.28 32.78 -18.17
CA SER A 397 5.05 32.34 -18.83
C SER A 397 3.94 31.89 -17.89
N ALA A 398 4.23 31.70 -16.60
CA ALA A 398 3.23 31.20 -15.66
C ALA A 398 2.26 32.32 -15.27
N HIS A 399 0.97 31.97 -15.12
CA HIS A 399 -0.05 32.88 -14.60
C HIS A 399 -0.15 32.85 -13.08
N ASP A 400 0.21 31.73 -12.46
CA ASP A 400 0.04 31.49 -11.04
C ASP A 400 1.40 31.31 -10.34
N CYS A 401 1.51 31.77 -9.10
CA CYS A 401 2.72 31.67 -8.30
C CYS A 401 2.40 31.18 -6.89
N ILE A 402 2.93 30.02 -6.53
CA ILE A 402 2.85 29.49 -5.18
C ILE A 402 3.87 30.23 -4.32
N VAL A 403 3.39 31.10 -3.43
CA VAL A 403 4.24 31.96 -2.60
C VAL A 403 4.42 31.44 -1.18
N SER A 404 3.51 30.60 -0.69
CA SER A 404 3.67 29.92 0.59
C SER A 404 3.14 28.49 0.51
N PHE A 405 3.96 27.53 0.96
CA PHE A 405 3.62 26.11 0.88
C PHE A 405 4.02 25.36 2.16
N PRO A 406 3.18 24.44 2.66
CA PRO A 406 3.43 23.75 3.91
C PRO A 406 4.49 22.64 3.74
N GLY A 407 5.71 22.88 4.23
CA GLY A 407 6.82 21.92 4.17
C GLY A 407 6.59 20.57 4.86
N LYS A 408 5.52 20.43 5.66
CA LYS A 408 5.08 19.15 6.25
C LYS A 408 4.69 18.12 5.18
N TYR A 409 4.21 18.55 4.02
CA TYR A 409 3.72 17.69 2.95
C TYR A 409 4.82 17.45 1.90
N SER A 410 5.89 16.75 2.30
CA SER A 410 7.10 16.55 1.47
C SER A 410 6.82 16.01 0.06
N ASN A 411 5.86 15.08 -0.08
CA ASN A 411 5.48 14.54 -1.38
C ASN A 411 4.85 15.60 -2.30
N LEU A 412 3.99 16.48 -1.75
CA LEU A 412 3.35 17.55 -2.51
C LEU A 412 4.33 18.70 -2.78
N TRP A 413 5.28 18.92 -1.87
CA TRP A 413 6.39 19.83 -2.10
C TRP A 413 7.28 19.38 -3.27
N ASP A 414 7.68 18.10 -3.29
CA ASP A 414 8.45 17.52 -4.38
C ASP A 414 7.69 17.64 -5.72
N GLU A 415 6.36 17.47 -5.70
CA GLU A 415 5.49 17.70 -6.86
C GLU A 415 5.46 19.18 -7.27
N ALA A 416 5.32 20.13 -6.35
CA ALA A 416 5.35 21.57 -6.65
C ALA A 416 6.69 22.01 -7.26
N VAL A 417 7.81 21.49 -6.74
CA VAL A 417 9.15 21.74 -7.29
C VAL A 417 9.28 21.15 -8.70
N SER A 418 8.84 19.90 -8.90
CA SER A 418 8.88 19.26 -10.22
C SER A 418 8.02 20.02 -11.25
N VAL A 419 6.79 20.39 -10.89
CA VAL A 419 5.90 21.15 -11.78
C VAL A 419 6.51 22.50 -12.15
N SER A 420 6.98 23.27 -11.18
CA SER A 420 7.59 24.59 -11.45
C SER A 420 8.89 24.51 -12.25
N THR A 421 9.66 23.43 -12.14
CA THR A 421 10.94 23.26 -12.85
C THR A 421 10.75 22.69 -14.26
N GLU A 422 9.91 21.67 -14.40
CA GLU A 422 9.73 20.91 -15.65
C GLU A 422 8.66 21.55 -16.57
N ARG A 423 7.69 22.27 -16.00
CA ARG A 423 6.57 22.89 -16.73
C ARG A 423 6.45 24.38 -16.44
N LYS A 424 7.27 25.17 -17.13
CA LYS A 424 7.40 26.62 -16.91
C LYS A 424 6.14 27.42 -17.22
N ASP A 425 5.21 26.86 -17.99
CA ASP A 425 3.93 27.45 -18.37
C ASP A 425 2.85 27.32 -17.27
N VAL A 426 3.05 26.44 -16.29
CA VAL A 426 2.01 26.09 -15.31
C VAL A 426 1.99 27.06 -14.13
N CYS A 427 3.07 27.04 -13.36
CA CYS A 427 3.15 27.82 -12.13
C CYS A 427 4.59 28.19 -11.81
N SER A 428 4.76 29.36 -11.23
CA SER A 428 5.94 29.74 -10.47
C SER A 428 5.86 29.15 -9.05
N LEU A 429 7.02 28.97 -8.41
CA LEU A 429 7.14 28.59 -7.01
C LEU A 429 8.15 29.51 -6.32
N ALA A 430 7.68 30.50 -5.58
CA ALA A 430 8.56 31.48 -4.91
C ALA A 430 9.17 30.94 -3.61
N CYS A 431 8.60 29.87 -3.04
CA CYS A 431 9.05 29.25 -1.80
C CYS A 431 10.53 28.83 -1.86
N VAL A 432 11.26 29.05 -0.76
CA VAL A 432 12.70 28.82 -0.69
C VAL A 432 13.03 27.75 0.34
N PHE A 433 13.91 26.81 -0.01
CA PHE A 433 14.42 25.77 0.87
C PHE A 433 15.94 25.71 0.81
N LEU A 434 16.62 26.20 1.85
CA LEU A 434 18.09 26.24 1.93
C LEU A 434 18.59 25.12 2.83
N THR A 435 19.42 24.24 2.30
CA THR A 435 19.80 22.99 2.97
C THR A 435 21.23 22.97 3.49
N ASP A 436 22.06 23.89 3.03
CA ASP A 436 23.46 24.01 3.41
C ASP A 436 23.95 25.46 3.38
N ARG A 437 25.18 25.67 3.87
CA ARG A 437 25.79 27.00 3.99
C ARG A 437 26.09 27.65 2.64
N GLU A 438 26.27 26.88 1.57
CA GLU A 438 26.53 27.41 0.23
C GLU A 438 25.24 27.97 -0.36
N ALA A 439 24.14 27.24 -0.24
CA ALA A 439 22.80 27.68 -0.59
C ALA A 439 22.34 28.87 0.26
N GLY A 440 22.81 28.98 1.50
CA GLY A 440 22.58 30.14 2.36
C GLY A 440 21.99 29.85 3.73
N LEU A 441 21.93 28.58 4.15
CA LEU A 441 21.57 28.21 5.52
C LEU A 441 22.56 28.85 6.50
N GLY A 442 22.03 29.50 7.54
CA GLY A 442 22.82 30.26 8.51
C GLY A 442 23.27 31.64 8.03
N ARG A 443 22.93 32.06 6.80
CA ARG A 443 23.27 33.41 6.30
C ARG A 443 22.18 34.42 6.60
N HIS A 444 22.60 35.66 6.82
CA HIS A 444 21.73 36.80 7.07
C HIS A 444 21.74 37.73 5.86
N VAL A 445 20.61 38.38 5.61
CA VAL A 445 20.45 39.41 4.57
C VAL A 445 19.94 40.68 5.22
N ASP A 446 20.53 41.81 4.84
CA ASP A 446 20.17 43.12 5.35
C ASP A 446 18.70 43.43 5.11
N ASN A 447 18.06 44.06 6.09
CA ASN A 447 16.71 44.55 5.97
C ASN A 447 16.75 46.00 5.46
N PRO A 448 16.28 46.27 4.23
CA PRO A 448 16.23 47.64 3.71
C PRO A 448 15.32 48.56 4.55
N ASP A 449 14.31 48.01 5.25
CA ASP A 449 13.42 48.79 6.12
C ASP A 449 14.12 49.27 7.39
N THR A 450 15.19 48.59 7.82
CA THR A 450 15.95 48.90 9.04
C THR A 450 17.45 48.76 8.79
N PRO A 451 18.10 49.75 8.12
CA PRO A 451 19.50 49.69 7.74
C PRO A 451 20.44 49.33 8.91
N GLY A 452 21.41 48.45 8.65
CA GLY A 452 22.33 47.93 9.67
C GLY A 452 21.80 46.75 10.48
N THR A 453 20.56 46.33 10.25
CA THR A 453 19.99 45.10 10.85
C THR A 453 19.52 44.14 9.74
N CYS A 454 19.47 42.84 10.04
CA CYS A 454 18.94 41.84 9.11
C CYS A 454 17.47 41.53 9.42
N TRP A 455 16.81 40.81 8.50
CA TRP A 455 15.39 40.44 8.68
C TRP A 455 15.08 39.64 9.95
N CYS A 456 16.06 38.97 10.58
CA CYS A 456 15.84 38.16 11.79
C CYS A 456 15.13 38.92 12.91
N HIS A 457 15.50 40.18 13.15
CA HIS A 457 14.93 40.95 14.25
C HIS A 457 13.43 41.19 14.06
N VAL A 458 12.98 41.32 12.81
CA VAL A 458 11.57 41.54 12.49
C VAL A 458 10.80 40.23 12.51
N ILE A 459 11.27 39.21 11.78
CA ILE A 459 10.51 37.96 11.59
C ILE A 459 10.63 36.99 12.78
N TYR A 460 11.71 37.11 13.57
CA TYR A 460 11.97 36.23 14.70
C TYR A 460 12.09 36.93 16.05
N GLY A 461 12.27 38.25 16.09
CA GLY A 461 12.57 38.95 17.33
C GLY A 461 13.98 38.64 17.83
N HIS A 462 14.19 38.84 19.13
CA HIS A 462 15.42 38.43 19.81
C HIS A 462 15.38 36.93 20.09
N MET A 463 16.41 36.20 19.65
CA MET A 463 16.50 34.75 19.84
C MET A 463 17.20 34.41 21.15
N PRO A 464 16.65 33.51 21.97
CA PRO A 464 17.31 33.08 23.20
C PRO A 464 18.54 32.22 22.89
N ALA A 465 19.49 32.16 23.83
CA ALA A 465 20.67 31.31 23.74
C ALA A 465 20.33 29.83 23.48
N SER A 466 19.21 29.33 24.01
CA SER A 466 18.75 27.97 23.75
C SER A 466 18.52 27.65 22.26
N ALA A 467 18.27 28.65 21.41
CA ALA A 467 18.14 28.47 19.97
C ALA A 467 19.48 28.08 19.30
N TYR A 468 20.62 28.28 19.97
CA TYR A 468 21.96 27.91 19.48
C TYR A 468 22.36 26.49 19.87
N ILE A 469 21.49 25.75 20.55
CA ILE A 469 21.73 24.37 20.96
C ILE A 469 20.77 23.46 20.19
N SER A 470 21.34 22.48 19.48
CA SER A 470 20.60 21.39 18.84
C SER A 470 20.82 20.12 19.64
N VAL A 471 19.75 19.50 20.14
CA VAL A 471 19.82 18.26 20.93
C VAL A 471 19.24 17.11 20.13
N ALA A 472 19.97 16.00 20.06
CA ALA A 472 19.58 14.82 19.30
C ALA A 472 19.88 13.55 20.09
N ASP A 473 18.99 12.56 20.06
CA ASP A 473 19.22 11.25 20.68
C ASP A 473 20.01 10.34 19.73
N ALA A 474 21.27 10.06 20.07
CA ALA A 474 22.17 9.28 19.23
C ALA A 474 21.69 7.84 19.02
N SER A 475 20.88 7.29 19.95
CA SER A 475 20.37 5.92 19.86
C SER A 475 19.14 5.80 18.96
N ALA A 476 18.41 6.90 18.77
CA ALA A 476 17.18 6.94 17.98
C ALA A 476 17.39 7.36 16.52
N ILE A 477 18.58 7.87 16.18
CA ILE A 477 18.86 8.51 14.89
C ILE A 477 19.86 7.67 14.12
N ASP A 478 19.60 7.43 12.84
CA ASP A 478 20.55 6.72 12.00
C ASP A 478 21.75 7.60 11.58
N SER A 479 22.79 6.95 11.05
CA SER A 479 24.04 7.62 10.71
C SER A 479 23.89 8.72 9.65
N GLN A 480 22.87 8.64 8.79
CA GLN A 480 22.63 9.64 7.75
C GLN A 480 21.91 10.86 8.32
N ALA A 481 20.84 10.66 9.08
CA ALA A 481 20.15 11.73 9.78
C ALA A 481 21.11 12.45 10.76
N LEU A 482 22.00 11.70 11.42
CA LEU A 482 23.05 12.28 12.26
C LEU A 482 24.05 13.12 11.45
N ALA A 483 24.47 12.66 10.27
CA ALA A 483 25.35 13.43 9.40
C ALA A 483 24.69 14.73 8.95
N PHE A 484 23.38 14.71 8.67
CA PHE A 484 22.63 15.92 8.34
C PHE A 484 22.50 16.89 9.52
N LEU A 485 22.18 16.41 10.71
CA LEU A 485 22.14 17.24 11.92
C LEU A 485 23.51 17.89 12.21
N LYS A 486 24.61 17.15 11.99
CA LYS A 486 25.97 17.69 12.10
C LYS A 486 26.25 18.77 11.05
N ALA A 487 25.88 18.53 9.80
CA ALA A 487 26.05 19.50 8.72
C ALA A 487 25.23 20.78 8.98
N ASP A 488 24.01 20.63 9.47
CA ASP A 488 23.09 21.70 9.82
C ASP A 488 23.59 22.55 10.97
N ALA A 489 23.93 21.91 12.09
CA ALA A 489 24.47 22.61 13.24
C ALA A 489 25.74 23.39 12.84
N LYS A 490 26.61 22.79 12.01
CA LYS A 490 27.80 23.47 11.48
C LYS A 490 27.44 24.65 10.56
N ALA A 491 26.46 24.50 9.68
CA ALA A 491 26.04 25.57 8.77
C ALA A 491 25.45 26.76 9.53
N MET A 492 24.67 26.48 10.58
CA MET A 492 23.98 27.47 11.42
C MET A 492 24.82 28.01 12.57
N GLY A 493 26.04 27.50 12.78
CA GLY A 493 26.87 27.87 13.94
C GLY A 493 26.26 27.44 15.28
N GLN A 494 25.48 26.36 15.30
CA GLN A 494 24.89 25.79 16.51
C GLN A 494 25.79 24.73 17.15
N LEU A 495 25.59 24.53 18.45
CA LEU A 495 26.17 23.44 19.23
C LEU A 495 25.28 22.20 19.11
N LEU A 496 25.79 21.11 18.53
CA LEU A 496 25.07 19.83 18.48
C LEU A 496 25.45 18.96 19.69
N LEU A 497 24.46 18.65 20.52
CA LEU A 497 24.57 17.72 21.63
C LEU A 497 23.91 16.39 21.28
N LEU A 498 24.68 15.31 21.42
CA LEU A 498 24.21 13.95 21.18
C LEU A 498 23.95 13.26 22.51
N LYS A 499 22.68 13.06 22.85
CA LYS A 499 22.28 12.29 24.03
C LYS A 499 22.57 10.82 23.78
N GLN A 500 23.52 10.27 24.53
CA GLN A 500 23.88 8.84 24.52
C GLN A 500 23.32 8.14 25.77
N SER A 501 23.59 6.85 25.93
CA SER A 501 23.27 6.06 27.14
C SER A 501 24.18 6.38 28.35
N GLN A 502 24.57 7.65 28.50
CA GLN A 502 25.42 8.12 29.58
C GLN A 502 24.61 8.39 30.86
N ALA A 503 25.28 8.45 32.00
CA ALA A 503 24.64 8.77 33.27
C ALA A 503 23.99 10.16 33.22
N ALA A 504 22.88 10.34 33.95
CA ALA A 504 22.11 11.59 33.94
C ALA A 504 22.95 12.82 34.31
N TRP A 505 23.81 12.70 35.33
CA TRP A 505 24.67 13.80 35.78
C TRP A 505 25.65 14.27 34.69
N THR A 506 26.19 13.36 33.88
CA THR A 506 27.10 13.69 32.77
C THR A 506 26.36 14.46 31.66
N TRP A 507 25.09 14.13 31.43
CA TRP A 507 24.26 14.88 30.49
C TRP A 507 23.96 16.30 30.98
N ASP A 508 23.65 16.45 32.27
CA ASP A 508 23.35 17.76 32.85
C ASP A 508 24.58 18.68 32.83
N GLU A 509 25.77 18.16 33.10
CA GLU A 509 27.04 18.88 32.99
C GLU A 509 27.33 19.34 31.56
N GLN A 510 27.22 18.44 30.56
CA GLN A 510 27.40 18.79 29.14
C GLN A 510 26.39 19.84 28.67
N LEU A 511 25.13 19.72 29.11
CA LEU A 511 24.09 20.67 28.77
C LEU A 511 24.34 22.04 29.43
N ALA A 512 24.87 22.08 30.66
CA ALA A 512 25.24 23.32 31.33
C ALA A 512 26.39 24.03 30.60
N GLU A 513 27.46 23.32 30.25
CA GLU A 513 28.58 23.87 29.47
C GLU A 513 28.12 24.39 28.10
N ALA A 514 27.23 23.65 27.42
CA ALA A 514 26.67 24.07 26.15
C ALA A 514 25.79 25.33 26.27
N LYS A 515 25.08 25.52 27.38
CA LYS A 515 24.30 26.74 27.63
C LYS A 515 25.18 27.97 27.75
N GLU A 516 26.29 27.88 28.48
CA GLU A 516 27.24 28.99 28.60
C GLU A 516 27.86 29.35 27.24
N LYS A 517 28.30 28.35 26.47
CA LYS A 517 28.80 28.58 25.10
C LYS A 517 27.73 29.17 24.18
N ALA A 518 26.49 28.71 24.29
CA ALA A 518 25.38 29.20 23.51
C ALA A 518 25.03 30.67 23.84
N GLU A 519 25.20 31.11 25.09
CA GLU A 519 25.06 32.51 25.48
C GLU A 519 26.12 33.39 24.81
N SER A 520 27.38 32.95 24.77
CA SER A 520 28.45 33.65 24.02
C SER A 520 28.12 33.76 22.54
N LEU A 521 27.74 32.64 21.89
CA LEU A 521 27.36 32.61 20.48
C LEU A 521 26.16 33.52 20.18
N CYS A 522 25.16 33.51 21.06
CA CYS A 522 23.99 34.37 20.95
C CYS A 522 24.38 35.86 21.02
N HIS A 523 25.23 36.22 21.98
CA HIS A 523 25.71 37.59 22.14
C HIS A 523 26.54 38.05 20.92
N GLU A 524 27.49 37.22 20.48
CA GLU A 524 28.32 37.48 19.29
C GLU A 524 27.47 37.63 18.01
N ASN A 525 26.39 36.86 17.90
CA ASN A 525 25.47 36.95 16.78
C ASN A 525 24.34 37.97 16.99
N HIS A 526 24.44 38.84 18.00
CA HIS A 526 23.48 39.90 18.34
C HIS A 526 22.04 39.40 18.52
N GLY A 527 21.86 38.19 19.04
CA GLY A 527 20.54 37.57 19.24
C GLY A 527 19.78 37.28 17.95
N ARG A 528 20.46 37.17 16.81
CA ARG A 528 19.85 36.78 15.53
C ARG A 528 19.50 35.29 15.53
N ALA A 529 18.73 34.84 14.56
CA ALA A 529 18.42 33.41 14.42
C ALA A 529 19.60 32.64 13.81
N PRO A 530 20.09 31.55 14.43
CA PRO A 530 21.27 30.83 13.93
C PRO A 530 21.04 30.18 12.56
N TRP A 531 19.80 29.87 12.19
CA TRP A 531 19.45 29.38 10.85
C TRP A 531 19.46 30.47 9.76
N GLY A 532 19.63 31.74 10.13
CA GLY A 532 19.71 32.85 9.19
C GLY A 532 18.36 33.34 8.66
N CYS A 533 18.38 34.44 7.93
CA CYS A 533 17.20 35.02 7.27
C CYS A 533 17.37 35.20 5.75
N LYS A 534 18.44 34.64 5.16
CA LYS A 534 18.66 34.71 3.70
C LYS A 534 17.48 34.14 2.91
N TRP A 535 16.88 33.05 3.39
CA TRP A 535 15.69 32.46 2.77
C TRP A 535 14.56 33.47 2.57
N PHE A 536 14.36 34.39 3.52
CA PHE A 536 13.31 35.40 3.45
C PHE A 536 13.62 36.47 2.41
N GLY A 537 14.89 36.88 2.32
CA GLY A 537 15.35 37.81 1.29
C GLY A 537 15.17 37.24 -0.12
N ASP A 538 15.58 35.98 -0.33
CA ASP A 538 15.43 35.29 -1.61
C ASP A 538 13.94 35.10 -1.96
N TRP A 539 13.13 34.64 -0.99
CA TRP A 539 11.69 34.50 -1.12
C TRP A 539 11.02 35.83 -1.51
N LYS A 540 11.33 36.91 -0.81
CA LYS A 540 10.78 38.24 -1.09
C LYS A 540 11.14 38.67 -2.52
N SER A 541 12.38 38.47 -2.96
CA SER A 541 12.81 38.77 -4.34
C SER A 541 12.01 37.97 -5.38
N ASN A 542 11.70 36.71 -5.08
CA ASN A 542 10.86 35.87 -5.93
C ASN A 542 9.40 36.38 -5.98
N VAL A 543 8.82 36.74 -4.82
CA VAL A 543 7.47 37.34 -4.75
C VAL A 543 7.41 38.66 -5.52
N ASP A 544 8.37 39.56 -5.32
CA ASP A 544 8.45 40.83 -6.05
C ASP A 544 8.50 40.59 -7.56
N SER A 545 9.20 39.54 -8.00
CA SER A 545 9.29 39.16 -9.42
C SER A 545 7.98 38.61 -9.96
N ALA A 546 7.29 37.75 -9.20
CA ALA A 546 5.96 37.24 -9.55
C ALA A 546 4.93 38.37 -9.67
N VAL A 547 4.94 39.33 -8.73
CA VAL A 547 4.08 40.52 -8.76
C VAL A 547 4.37 41.39 -9.99
N ARG A 548 5.65 41.62 -10.33
CA ARG A 548 6.01 42.37 -11.56
C ARG A 548 5.53 41.69 -12.83
N LEU A 549 5.47 40.36 -12.84
CA LEU A 549 4.95 39.55 -13.95
C LEU A 549 3.42 39.46 -13.96
N GLY A 550 2.73 40.04 -12.97
CA GLY A 550 1.27 39.99 -12.87
C GLY A 550 0.70 38.62 -12.51
N GLN A 551 1.49 37.78 -11.82
CA GLN A 551 1.06 36.44 -11.43
C GLN A 551 0.09 36.48 -10.24
N THR A 552 -0.89 35.58 -10.23
CA THR A 552 -1.77 35.34 -9.08
C THR A 552 -0.96 34.66 -7.98
N LEU A 553 -0.98 35.20 -6.76
CA LEU A 553 -0.24 34.62 -5.64
C LEU A 553 -1.11 33.60 -4.89
N HIS A 554 -0.56 32.43 -4.57
CA HIS A 554 -1.26 31.36 -3.86
C HIS A 554 -0.58 30.99 -2.53
N VAL A 555 -1.38 30.88 -1.47
CA VAL A 555 -0.95 30.49 -0.12
C VAL A 555 -1.67 29.20 0.26
N PHE A 556 -0.91 28.14 0.51
CA PHE A 556 -1.44 26.86 0.98
C PHE A 556 -1.33 26.72 2.50
N TYR A 557 -2.47 26.40 3.12
CA TYR A 557 -2.60 26.11 4.55
C TYR A 557 -2.55 24.61 4.80
N PHE A 558 -2.32 24.22 6.06
CA PHE A 558 -2.56 22.85 6.49
C PHE A 558 -4.01 22.43 6.27
N GLU A 559 -4.21 21.11 6.12
CA GLU A 559 -5.51 20.48 5.90
C GLU A 559 -6.55 20.92 6.95
N ASP A 560 -7.70 21.40 6.45
CA ASP A 560 -8.83 21.98 7.15
C ASP A 560 -8.50 23.23 7.99
N ARG A 561 -7.49 24.00 7.60
CA ARG A 561 -6.98 25.17 8.38
C ARG A 561 -6.78 26.45 7.55
N VAL A 562 -7.52 26.61 6.46
CA VAL A 562 -7.47 27.82 5.63
C VAL A 562 -7.71 29.08 6.47
N GLY A 563 -6.82 30.07 6.33
CA GLY A 563 -6.89 31.35 7.04
C GLY A 563 -6.42 31.31 8.50
N ALA A 564 -6.13 30.14 9.08
CA ALA A 564 -5.72 30.02 10.47
C ALA A 564 -4.21 30.20 10.66
N GLY A 565 -3.80 30.73 11.82
CA GLY A 565 -2.39 30.90 12.19
C GLY A 565 -1.69 32.14 11.59
N LYS A 566 -2.46 33.09 11.02
CA LYS A 566 -1.94 34.41 10.60
C LYS A 566 -1.49 35.26 11.78
N LEU A 567 -0.54 36.15 11.53
CA LEU A 567 -0.09 37.20 12.43
C LEU A 567 0.08 38.51 11.68
N SER A 568 -0.09 39.64 12.36
CA SER A 568 0.34 40.91 11.78
C SER A 568 1.87 40.97 11.74
N TRP A 569 2.41 41.76 10.82
CA TRP A 569 3.86 41.90 10.64
C TRP A 569 4.57 42.36 11.92
N GLU A 570 3.95 43.27 12.67
CA GLU A 570 4.47 43.85 13.92
C GLU A 570 4.51 42.81 15.04
N GLN A 571 3.69 41.76 14.96
CA GLN A 571 3.61 40.70 15.96
C GLN A 571 4.63 39.58 15.74
N LEU A 572 5.30 39.51 14.58
CA LEU A 572 6.24 38.43 14.27
C LEU A 572 7.41 38.36 15.26
N GLY A 573 7.91 39.51 15.72
CA GLY A 573 8.98 39.57 16.73
C GLY A 573 8.55 39.09 18.12
N ASN A 574 7.25 38.97 18.39
CA ASN A 574 6.72 38.57 19.68
C ASN A 574 6.61 37.03 19.78
N GLN A 575 7.37 36.43 20.70
CA GLN A 575 7.40 34.98 20.88
C GLN A 575 6.03 34.40 21.31
N ASP A 576 5.32 35.07 22.21
CA ASP A 576 4.03 34.61 22.70
C ASP A 576 2.95 34.68 21.62
N ALA A 577 2.97 35.72 20.78
CA ALA A 577 2.08 35.84 19.63
C ALA A 577 2.30 34.69 18.63
N ARG A 578 3.57 34.39 18.30
CA ARG A 578 3.93 33.24 17.46
C ARG A 578 3.51 31.91 18.07
N GLN A 579 3.67 31.74 19.38
CA GLN A 579 3.25 30.52 20.06
C GLN A 579 1.73 30.34 19.98
N ARG A 580 0.94 31.38 20.27
CA ARG A 580 -0.53 31.33 20.14
C ARG A 580 -0.99 31.07 18.71
N ALA A 581 -0.35 31.70 17.71
CA ALA A 581 -0.67 31.46 16.30
C ALA A 581 -0.41 30.01 15.89
N ARG A 582 0.67 29.40 16.39
CA ARG A 582 1.00 27.98 16.15
C ARG A 582 0.00 27.02 16.80
N GLU A 583 -0.56 27.37 17.96
CA GLU A 583 -1.57 26.56 18.66
C GLU A 583 -2.91 26.54 17.91
N VAL A 584 -3.35 27.69 17.39
CA VAL A 584 -4.57 27.79 16.58
C VAL A 584 -4.36 27.13 15.20
N GLY A 585 -3.15 27.29 14.66
CA GLY A 585 -2.53 26.46 13.61
C GLY A 585 -3.18 26.53 12.22
N GLY A 586 -2.34 26.55 11.18
CA GLY A 586 -2.73 26.54 9.77
C GLY A 586 -1.56 26.87 8.84
N LEU A 587 -0.59 27.61 9.36
CA LEU A 587 0.68 27.93 8.70
C LEU A 587 1.86 27.34 9.46
N GLY A 588 2.91 26.97 8.72
CA GLY A 588 4.23 26.66 9.26
C GLY A 588 4.99 27.91 9.75
N ALA A 589 6.11 27.70 10.44
CA ALA A 589 6.85 28.78 11.08
C ALA A 589 7.40 29.84 10.09
N SER A 590 7.89 29.44 8.91
CA SER A 590 8.28 30.38 7.85
C SER A 590 7.07 31.03 7.20
N GLN A 591 6.04 30.22 6.94
CA GLN A 591 4.79 30.65 6.29
C GLN A 591 4.09 31.79 7.03
N THR A 592 4.11 31.78 8.37
CA THR A 592 3.55 32.91 9.15
C THR A 592 4.23 34.23 8.81
N ALA A 593 5.55 34.26 8.59
CA ALA A 593 6.26 35.47 8.20
C ALA A 593 6.00 35.84 6.72
N GLU A 594 5.89 34.84 5.85
CA GLU A 594 5.55 35.02 4.43
C GLU A 594 4.17 35.70 4.29
N VAL A 595 3.14 35.15 4.92
CA VAL A 595 1.76 35.67 4.85
C VAL A 595 1.65 37.04 5.52
N ALA A 596 2.28 37.24 6.69
CA ALA A 596 2.29 38.53 7.35
C ALA A 596 2.95 39.63 6.49
N TYR A 597 3.96 39.28 5.68
CA TYR A 597 4.58 40.21 4.74
C TYR A 597 3.63 40.58 3.60
N LEU A 598 2.95 39.58 3.00
CA LEU A 598 1.95 39.82 1.95
C LEU A 598 0.85 40.76 2.45
N ASP A 599 0.34 40.51 3.66
CA ASP A 599 -0.67 41.34 4.33
C ASP A 599 -0.16 42.77 4.57
N LYS A 600 1.07 42.93 5.10
CA LYS A 600 1.70 44.26 5.30
C LYS A 600 1.79 45.05 4.00
N MET A 601 2.18 44.39 2.91
CA MET A 601 2.38 45.03 1.62
C MET A 601 1.07 45.25 0.85
N GLY A 602 -0.06 44.72 1.34
CA GLY A 602 -1.35 44.79 0.66
C GLY A 602 -1.36 44.00 -0.65
N LEU A 603 -0.56 42.94 -0.75
CA LEU A 603 -0.49 42.09 -1.94
C LEU A 603 -1.65 41.09 -1.91
N PRO A 604 -2.54 41.07 -2.93
CA PRO A 604 -3.64 40.10 -2.97
C PRO A 604 -3.09 38.68 -3.21
N TYR A 605 -3.67 37.70 -2.51
CA TYR A 605 -3.38 36.29 -2.71
C TYR A 605 -4.64 35.43 -2.51
N VAL A 606 -4.64 34.25 -3.11
CA VAL A 606 -5.69 33.24 -2.96
C VAL A 606 -5.27 32.24 -1.89
N GLU A 607 -6.18 31.95 -0.97
CA GLU A 607 -5.96 31.00 0.13
C GLU A 607 -6.51 29.63 -0.24
N HIS A 608 -5.69 28.61 -0.05
CA HIS A 608 -6.04 27.23 -0.39
C HIS A 608 -5.84 26.29 0.79
N ASP A 609 -6.71 25.29 0.87
CA ASP A 609 -6.39 24.08 1.61
C ASP A 609 -5.34 23.27 0.86
N ILE A 610 -4.43 22.59 1.57
CA ILE A 610 -3.43 21.73 0.93
C ILE A 610 -4.05 20.63 0.05
N SER A 611 -5.26 20.17 0.37
CA SER A 611 -5.99 19.17 -0.42
C SER A 611 -6.37 19.69 -1.82
N GLU A 612 -6.41 21.01 -2.02
CA GLU A 612 -6.73 21.65 -3.30
C GLU A 612 -5.52 21.76 -4.24
N PHE A 613 -4.30 21.51 -3.76
CA PHE A 613 -3.08 21.70 -4.55
C PHE A 613 -3.10 20.91 -5.88
N THR A 614 -3.52 19.64 -5.83
CA THR A 614 -3.60 18.81 -7.04
C THR A 614 -4.64 19.35 -8.03
N ALA A 615 -5.73 19.96 -7.55
CA ALA A 615 -6.74 20.55 -8.41
C ALA A 615 -6.24 21.82 -9.10
N LEU A 616 -5.51 22.69 -8.38
CA LEU A 616 -4.85 23.87 -8.96
C LEU A 616 -3.92 23.45 -10.10
N VAL A 617 -3.01 22.52 -9.83
CA VAL A 617 -2.06 22.00 -10.83
C VAL A 617 -2.78 21.31 -11.99
N ALA A 618 -3.85 20.55 -11.72
CA ALA A 618 -4.66 19.87 -12.74
C ALA A 618 -5.40 20.82 -13.68
N SER A 619 -5.84 21.99 -13.20
CA SER A 619 -6.61 22.95 -13.99
C SER A 619 -5.85 23.46 -15.22
N HIS A 620 -4.51 23.48 -15.16
CA HIS A 620 -3.62 23.85 -16.26
C HIS A 620 -3.34 22.72 -17.26
N TYR A 621 -3.93 21.53 -17.10
CA TYR A 621 -3.82 20.44 -18.09
C TYR A 621 -4.97 20.41 -19.09
N VAL A 622 -6.05 21.15 -18.86
CA VAL A 622 -7.32 21.02 -19.61
C VAL A 622 -7.46 22.10 -20.69
N VAL A 623 -6.37 22.77 -21.06
CA VAL A 623 -6.35 23.82 -22.10
C VAL A 623 -5.89 23.28 -23.44
#